data_AF-A0A507R1G0-F1
#
_entry.id   AF-A0A507R1G0-F1
#
_cell.length_a   1.000
_cell.length_b   1.000
_cell.length_c   1.000
_cell.angle_alpha   90.00
_cell.angle_beta   90.00
_cell.angle_gamma   90.00
#
_symmetry.space_group_name_H-M   'P 1'
#
loop_
_entity.id
_entity.type
_entity.pdbx_description
1 polymer ?
#
loop_
_entity_poly.entity_id
_entity_poly.type
_entity_poly.pdbx_seq_one_letter_code
_entity_poly.pdbx_strand_id
1 'polypeptide(L)'
;MPLPETSTNESAKWSELGYSCADGHVFKSLRPEIYGQSYSPYGSRKSTESWPMRSDQIIVLMEDGQPPKVGDYLSPTSNDFDYSNAAPDHRWSQVRSLKDVDNIYDLGFWDNLRDAMGLPVKRPT
;
A
#
# COMPACT_ATOMS: atom_id res chain seq x y z
N MET A 1 7.80 -39.98 -6.32
CA MET A 1 8.19 -38.86 -5.46
C MET A 1 7.33 -37.67 -5.82
N PRO A 2 6.45 -37.17 -4.94
CA PRO A 2 5.85 -35.85 -5.12
C PRO A 2 6.83 -34.78 -4.63
N LEU A 3 6.90 -33.65 -5.34
CA LEU A 3 7.69 -32.48 -4.95
C LEU A 3 7.11 -31.86 -3.67
N PRO A 4 7.95 -31.26 -2.79
CA PRO A 4 7.46 -30.62 -1.58
C PRO A 4 6.63 -29.40 -1.95
N GLU A 5 5.39 -29.38 -1.46
CA GLU A 5 4.50 -28.23 -1.57
C GLU A 5 5.17 -27.03 -0.90
N THR A 6 5.46 -25.99 -1.68
CA THR A 6 5.90 -24.69 -1.15
C THR A 6 4.71 -24.06 -0.45
N SER A 7 4.57 -24.38 0.84
CA SER A 7 3.63 -23.72 1.75
C SER A 7 3.85 -22.21 1.63
N THR A 8 2.85 -21.52 1.07
CA THR A 8 2.82 -20.07 0.91
C THR A 8 2.58 -19.45 2.27
N ASN A 9 3.57 -19.53 3.15
CA ASN A 9 3.52 -18.87 4.42
C ASN A 9 3.58 -17.35 4.14
N GLU A 10 2.53 -16.63 4.49
CA GLU A 10 2.44 -15.18 4.26
C GLU A 10 3.53 -14.44 5.03
N SER A 11 3.94 -14.97 6.18
CA SER A 11 5.07 -14.45 6.98
C SER A 11 6.38 -14.34 6.18
N ALA A 12 6.60 -15.20 5.20
CA ALA A 12 7.78 -15.20 4.33
C ALA A 12 7.66 -14.10 3.29
N LYS A 13 6.48 -13.90 2.70
CA LYS A 13 6.23 -12.77 1.78
C LYS A 13 6.42 -11.43 2.49
N TRP A 14 5.95 -11.33 3.74
CA TRP A 14 6.18 -10.14 4.56
C TRP A 14 7.66 -9.96 4.90
N SER A 15 8.38 -11.04 5.20
CA SER A 15 9.82 -10.98 5.47
C SER A 15 10.61 -10.55 4.23
N GLU A 16 10.29 -11.10 3.06
CA GLU A 16 10.82 -10.70 1.75
C GLU A 16 10.58 -9.22 1.47
N LEU A 17 9.35 -8.75 1.67
CA LEU A 17 9.02 -7.32 1.55
C LEU A 17 9.83 -6.48 2.53
N GLY A 18 10.03 -6.96 3.75
CA GLY A 18 10.84 -6.29 4.77
C GLY A 18 12.30 -6.13 4.39
N TYR A 19 12.90 -7.15 3.75
CA TYR A 19 14.24 -7.05 3.17
C TYR A 19 14.26 -6.02 2.04
N SER A 20 13.28 -6.04 1.12
CA SER A 20 13.17 -5.05 0.05
C SER A 20 13.01 -3.62 0.56
N CYS A 21 12.28 -3.41 1.67
CA CYS A 21 12.19 -2.12 2.35
C CYS A 21 13.55 -1.67 2.92
N ALA A 22 14.27 -2.59 3.57
CA ALA A 22 15.59 -2.30 4.15
C ALA A 22 16.63 -1.96 3.06
N ASP A 23 16.54 -2.64 1.91
CA ASP A 23 17.38 -2.40 0.73
C ASP A 23 16.96 -1.13 -0.04
N GLY A 24 15.85 -0.50 0.34
CA GLY A 24 15.43 0.79 -0.21
C GLY A 24 14.69 0.72 -1.54
N HIS A 25 14.20 -0.46 -1.93
CA HIS A 25 13.51 -0.70 -3.21
C HIS A 25 11.99 -0.46 -3.12
N VAL A 26 11.46 -0.18 -1.93
CA VAL A 26 10.02 -0.04 -1.71
C VAL A 26 9.65 1.43 -1.54
N PHE A 27 8.65 1.87 -2.29
CA PHE A 27 8.13 3.23 -2.22
C PHE A 27 6.62 3.20 -1.93
N LYS A 28 6.16 4.17 -1.14
CA LYS A 28 4.75 4.37 -0.84
C LYS A 28 4.26 5.73 -1.28
N SER A 29 3.00 5.79 -1.69
CA SER A 29 2.27 7.04 -1.93
C SER A 29 0.80 6.85 -1.57
N LEU A 30 0.02 7.92 -1.62
CA LEU A 30 -1.42 7.89 -1.41
C LEU A 30 -2.14 7.80 -2.77
N ARG A 31 -3.14 6.92 -2.88
CA ARG A 31 -4.04 6.85 -4.05
C ARG A 31 -4.56 8.20 -4.52
N PRO A 32 -5.09 9.10 -3.67
CA PRO A 32 -5.56 10.40 -4.12
C PRO A 32 -4.45 11.29 -4.70
N GLU A 33 -3.19 11.08 -4.32
CA GLU A 33 -2.06 11.83 -4.88
C GLU A 33 -1.65 11.32 -6.26
N ILE A 34 -1.76 10.01 -6.51
CA ILE A 34 -1.38 9.38 -7.78
C ILE A 34 -2.50 9.45 -8.83
N TYR A 35 -3.73 9.09 -8.46
CA TYR A 35 -4.85 8.96 -9.39
C TYR A 35 -5.88 10.11 -9.30
N GLY A 36 -5.73 11.00 -8.31
CA GLY A 36 -6.70 12.05 -8.01
C GLY A 36 -7.86 11.57 -7.11
N GLN A 37 -8.49 12.50 -6.39
CA GLN A 37 -9.56 12.21 -5.42
C GLN A 37 -10.81 11.56 -6.00
N SER A 38 -11.04 11.70 -7.30
CA SER A 38 -12.18 11.11 -8.02
C SER A 38 -11.96 9.64 -8.38
N TYR A 39 -10.75 9.12 -8.25
CA TYR A 39 -10.43 7.75 -8.62
C TYR A 39 -10.73 6.77 -7.47
N SER A 40 -11.78 5.96 -7.64
CA SER A 40 -12.05 4.80 -6.78
C SER A 40 -11.92 3.53 -7.62
N PRO A 41 -10.86 2.71 -7.43
CA PRO A 41 -10.71 1.44 -8.14
C PRO A 41 -11.83 0.44 -7.80
N TYR A 42 -12.57 0.68 -6.71
CA TYR A 42 -13.66 -0.17 -6.23
C TYR A 42 -15.06 0.40 -6.53
N GLY A 43 -15.15 1.43 -7.39
CA GLY A 43 -16.39 2.15 -7.69
C GLY A 43 -16.85 3.07 -6.55
N SER A 44 -17.84 3.91 -6.81
CA SER A 44 -18.38 4.93 -5.89
C SER A 44 -19.17 4.36 -4.70
N ARG A 45 -18.90 3.13 -4.27
CA ARG A 45 -19.53 2.60 -3.06
C ARG A 45 -18.87 3.27 -1.86
N LYS A 46 -19.56 4.27 -1.32
CA LYS A 46 -19.45 4.64 0.10
C LYS A 46 -19.68 3.36 0.90
N SER A 47 -18.62 2.69 1.30
CA SER A 47 -18.74 1.48 2.12
C SER A 47 -19.15 1.92 3.52
N THR A 48 -20.42 1.76 3.83
CA THR A 48 -20.95 1.69 5.20
C THR A 48 -20.48 0.44 5.95
N GLU A 49 -19.64 -0.39 5.34
CA GLU A 49 -19.11 -1.60 5.92
C GLU A 49 -17.89 -1.26 6.79
N SER A 50 -17.98 -1.61 8.07
CA SER A 50 -16.91 -1.43 9.05
C SER A 50 -15.68 -2.31 8.76
N TRP A 51 -15.83 -3.31 7.90
CA TRP A 51 -14.78 -4.24 7.49
C TRP A 51 -15.12 -4.88 6.13
N PRO A 52 -14.13 -5.12 5.25
CA PRO A 52 -12.71 -4.79 5.40
C PRO A 52 -12.39 -3.31 5.22
N MET A 53 -11.57 -2.78 6.13
CA MET A 53 -10.98 -1.45 6.03
C MET A 53 -10.09 -1.37 4.78
N ARG A 54 -10.20 -0.26 4.06
CA ARG A 54 -9.38 0.01 2.88
C ARG A 54 -8.28 1.01 3.27
N SER A 55 -7.02 0.66 3.02
CA SER A 55 -5.95 1.65 3.07
C SER A 55 -5.93 2.42 1.75
N ASP A 56 -5.72 3.74 1.80
CA ASP A 56 -5.45 4.57 0.61
C ASP A 56 -4.00 4.46 0.14
N GLN A 57 -3.16 3.67 0.82
CA GLN A 57 -1.76 3.47 0.48
C GLN A 57 -1.62 2.68 -0.83
N ILE A 58 -0.69 3.13 -1.68
CA ILE A 58 -0.11 2.38 -2.79
C ILE A 58 1.33 2.06 -2.40
N ILE A 59 1.74 0.82 -2.64
CA ILE A 59 3.13 0.37 -2.47
C ILE A 59 3.61 -0.16 -3.82
N VAL A 60 4.79 0.29 -4.22
CA VAL A 60 5.48 -0.21 -5.42
C VAL A 60 6.87 -0.70 -5.03
N LEU A 61 7.28 -1.78 -5.69
CA LEU A 61 8.63 -2.31 -5.63
C LEU A 61 9.35 -1.88 -6.91
N MET A 62 10.47 -1.16 -6.75
CA MET A 62 11.28 -0.63 -7.85
C MET A 62 12.59 -1.41 -7.91
N GLU A 63 12.88 -2.06 -9.04
CA GLU A 63 14.09 -2.89 -9.20
C GLU A 63 15.39 -2.08 -9.18
N ASP A 64 15.34 -0.81 -9.57
CA ASP A 64 16.49 0.10 -9.64
C ASP A 64 16.76 0.86 -8.32
N GLY A 65 15.90 0.67 -7.32
CA GLY A 65 15.97 1.38 -6.04
C GLY A 65 15.72 2.89 -6.15
N GLN A 66 15.28 3.36 -7.31
CA GLN A 66 14.93 4.76 -7.53
C GLN A 66 13.42 4.95 -7.31
N PRO A 67 13.01 6.14 -6.81
CA PRO A 67 11.59 6.46 -6.75
C PRO A 67 11.00 6.48 -8.17
N PRO A 68 9.70 6.15 -8.30
CA PRO A 68 8.93 6.43 -9.52
C PRO A 68 9.17 7.85 -10.03
N LYS A 69 9.19 8.02 -11.34
CA LYS A 69 9.42 9.28 -12.05
C LYS A 69 8.10 9.94 -12.42
N VAL A 70 8.15 11.24 -12.65
CA VAL A 70 6.98 12.02 -13.05
C VAL A 70 6.50 11.56 -14.44
N GLY A 71 5.23 11.20 -14.53
CA GLY A 71 4.64 10.67 -15.77
C GLY A 71 4.73 9.15 -15.89
N ASP A 72 5.34 8.46 -14.93
CA ASP A 72 5.14 7.04 -14.78
C ASP A 72 3.66 6.76 -14.50
N TYR A 73 3.07 5.84 -15.26
CA TYR A 73 1.67 5.46 -15.10
C TYR A 73 1.58 4.05 -14.52
N LEU A 74 1.21 3.99 -13.24
CA LEU A 74 0.79 2.74 -12.62
C LEU A 74 -0.62 2.43 -13.09
N SER A 75 -0.82 1.29 -13.76
CA SER A 75 -2.16 0.89 -14.15
C SER A 75 -3.01 0.62 -12.90
N PRO A 76 -4.21 1.19 -12.79
CA PRO A 76 -5.02 0.96 -11.59
C PRO A 76 -5.59 -0.46 -11.48
N THR A 77 -5.61 -1.19 -12.59
CA THR A 77 -6.22 -2.52 -12.72
C THR A 77 -5.20 -3.61 -13.02
N SER A 78 -3.92 -3.25 -13.15
CA SER A 78 -2.82 -4.18 -13.45
C SER A 78 -1.60 -3.79 -12.64
N ASN A 79 -0.75 -4.75 -12.30
CA ASN A 79 0.56 -4.48 -11.67
C ASN A 79 1.60 -4.02 -12.71
N ASP A 80 1.14 -3.38 -13.79
CA ASP A 80 1.99 -2.96 -14.90
C ASP A 80 2.33 -1.48 -14.78
N PHE A 81 3.52 -1.14 -15.22
CA PHE A 81 4.14 0.15 -15.00
C PHE A 81 4.71 0.68 -16.31
N ASP A 82 4.21 1.83 -16.76
CA ASP A 82 4.77 2.53 -17.92
C ASP A 82 5.86 3.48 -17.43
N TYR A 83 7.11 3.21 -17.83
CA TYR A 83 8.28 3.94 -17.36
C TYR A 83 8.58 5.15 -18.24
N SER A 84 8.62 6.32 -17.61
CA SER A 84 9.06 7.59 -18.16
C SER A 84 10.55 7.81 -17.87
N ASN A 85 11.22 8.62 -18.71
CA ASN A 85 12.60 9.08 -18.47
C ASN A 85 12.65 10.46 -17.76
N ALA A 86 11.62 10.80 -16.99
CA ALA A 86 11.52 12.08 -16.30
C ALA A 86 12.27 12.14 -14.95
N ALA A 87 12.15 13.27 -14.27
CA ALA A 87 12.67 13.47 -12.92
C ALA A 87 11.89 12.62 -11.88
N PRO A 88 12.50 12.29 -10.72
CA PRO A 88 11.84 11.65 -9.60
C PRO A 88 10.54 12.34 -9.19
N ASP A 89 9.50 11.56 -8.90
CA ASP A 89 8.23 12.05 -8.41
C ASP A 89 8.23 12.13 -6.88
N HIS A 90 8.11 13.35 -6.35
CA HIS A 90 8.17 13.62 -4.92
C HIS A 90 6.92 13.16 -4.15
N ARG A 91 5.86 12.71 -4.85
CA ARG A 91 4.68 12.07 -4.21
C ARG A 91 5.01 10.71 -3.61
N TRP A 92 6.15 10.12 -3.98
CA TRP A 92 6.60 8.83 -3.47
C TRP A 92 7.60 9.00 -2.34
N SER A 93 7.33 8.33 -1.23
CA SER A 93 8.20 8.26 -0.08
C SER A 93 8.81 6.85 0.02
N GLN A 94 10.12 6.76 0.17
CA GLN A 94 10.79 5.47 0.39
C GLN A 94 10.34 4.86 1.72
N VAL A 95 10.01 3.58 1.69
CA VAL A 95 9.66 2.75 2.85
C VAL A 95 10.94 2.10 3.35
N ARG A 96 11.32 2.37 4.60
CA ARG A 96 12.54 1.79 5.20
C ARG A 96 12.25 0.61 6.12
N SER A 97 11.00 0.47 6.55
CA SER A 97 10.56 -0.63 7.41
C SER A 97 9.12 -1.02 7.10
N LEU A 98 8.77 -2.28 7.33
CA LEU A 98 7.37 -2.73 7.30
C LEU A 98 6.49 -1.98 8.31
N LYS A 99 7.08 -1.38 9.36
CA LYS A 99 6.35 -0.51 10.29
C LYS A 99 5.77 0.74 9.62
N ASP A 100 6.32 1.15 8.48
CA ASP A 100 5.85 2.31 7.71
C ASP A 100 4.76 1.93 6.69
N VAL A 101 4.42 0.64 6.59
CA VAL A 101 3.39 0.08 5.70
C VAL A 101 2.10 -0.09 6.49
N ASP A 102 0.99 0.39 5.92
CA ASP A 102 -0.32 0.28 6.57
C ASP A 102 -0.81 -1.16 6.47
N ASN A 103 -0.84 -1.85 7.59
CA ASN A 103 -1.47 -3.15 7.67
C ASN A 103 -2.99 -2.98 7.84
N ILE A 104 -3.77 -3.54 6.91
CA ILE A 104 -5.24 -3.49 6.97
C ILE A 104 -5.79 -4.13 8.25
N TYR A 105 -5.07 -5.08 8.86
CA TYR A 105 -5.42 -5.70 10.15
C TYR A 105 -5.25 -4.73 11.33
N ASP A 106 -4.25 -3.86 11.26
CA ASP A 106 -3.99 -2.87 12.31
C ASP A 106 -4.99 -1.72 12.26
N LEU A 107 -5.52 -1.37 11.09
CA LEU A 107 -6.49 -0.29 10.93
C LEU A 107 -7.78 -0.51 11.75
N GLY A 108 -8.33 -1.73 11.72
CA GLY A 108 -9.49 -2.05 12.58
C GLY A 108 -9.14 -2.11 14.07
N PHE A 109 -7.90 -2.47 14.41
CA PHE A 109 -7.42 -2.40 15.80
C PHE A 109 -7.26 -0.94 16.27
N TRP A 110 -6.75 -0.04 15.43
CA TRP A 110 -6.61 1.39 15.74
C TRP A 110 -7.95 2.08 15.96
N ASP A 111 -8.99 1.72 15.20
CA ASP A 111 -10.34 2.23 15.46
C ASP A 111 -10.88 1.75 16.81
N ASN A 112 -10.65 0.47 17.16
CA ASN A 112 -11.01 -0.07 18.47
C ASN A 112 -10.22 0.57 19.62
N LEU A 113 -8.92 0.81 19.43
CA LEU A 113 -8.07 1.47 20.42
C LEU A 113 -8.44 2.95 20.59
N ARG A 114 -8.75 3.64 19.50
CA ARG A 114 -9.22 5.02 19.49
C ARG A 114 -10.56 5.14 20.23
N ASP A 115 -11.47 4.18 20.04
CA ASP A 115 -12.71 4.07 20.80
C ASP A 115 -12.45 3.89 22.30
N ALA A 116 -11.54 2.97 22.65
CA ALA A 116 -11.15 2.72 24.04
C ALA A 116 -10.46 3.92 24.69
N MET A 117 -9.73 4.74 23.93
CA MET A 117 -9.06 5.95 24.40
C MET A 117 -9.95 7.21 24.30
N GLY A 118 -11.23 7.08 23.93
CA GLY A 118 -12.18 8.20 23.84
C GLY A 118 -11.85 9.22 22.74
N LEU A 119 -10.98 8.85 21.80
CA LEU A 119 -10.63 9.67 20.65
C LEU A 119 -11.71 9.52 19.56
N PRO A 120 -11.96 10.54 18.73
CA PRO A 120 -13.03 10.51 17.74
C PRO A 120 -12.75 9.47 16.64
N VAL A 121 -13.37 8.30 16.76
CA VAL A 121 -13.40 7.30 15.70
C VAL A 121 -14.23 7.86 14.56
N LYS A 122 -13.67 7.89 13.34
CA LYS A 122 -14.44 8.26 12.14
C LYS A 122 -15.40 7.11 11.83
N ARG A 123 -16.53 7.07 12.54
CA ARG A 123 -17.66 6.21 12.21
C ARG A 123 -18.47 6.92 11.12
N PRO A 124 -18.56 6.40 9.89
CA PRO A 124 -19.46 6.98 8.90
C PRO A 124 -20.90 6.65 9.33
N THR A 125 -21.68 7.67 9.68
CA THR A 125 -23.16 7.63 9.72
C THR A 125 -23.74 7.49 8.33
#